data_AF-C4GI15-F1
#
_entry.id   AF-C4GI15-F1
#
_cell.length_a   1.000
_cell.length_b   1.000
_cell.length_c   1.000
_cell.angle_alpha   90.00
_cell.angle_beta   90.00
_cell.angle_gamma   90.00
#
_symmetry.space_group_name_H-M   'P 1'
#
loop_
_entity.id
_entity.type
_entity.pdbx_description
1 polymer ?
#
loop_
_entity_poly.entity_id
_entity_poly.type
_entity_poly.pdbx_seq_one_letter_code
_entity_poly.pdbx_strand_id
1 'polypeptide(L)'
;MKPELVNLCNFIATHYEIDLGLECEMHNGDMGRVFIDYGNGSGGMGEQLRAVVQACKGEGERNQLSPYESMMFLMNSGSDVLFNKMKVSSKRMQINEHDNVEEYESDNINLNCRLPEMLSMGNEAFYWYFAGNQDEPIHGQYRGLYYESCRGLEAWSVFCLEIDAFFEMKKQEEQAAQYLANDLFLDEEQRRTRYAAHWVLLALTRAIDTLYIHVKDSASELGQLLIAYQQAQKQT
;
A
#
# COMPACT_ATOMS: atom_id res chain seq x y z
N MET A 1 18.14 -4.42 -4.80
CA MET A 1 17.06 -3.45 -5.11
C MET A 1 17.64 -2.32 -5.95
N LYS A 2 16.83 -1.68 -6.80
CA LYS A 2 17.33 -0.63 -7.71
C LYS A 2 17.66 0.69 -6.98
N PRO A 3 18.64 1.47 -7.48
CA PRO A 3 19.15 2.67 -6.83
C PRO A 3 18.09 3.66 -6.32
N GLU A 4 17.12 4.06 -7.15
CA GLU A 4 16.10 5.05 -6.77
C GLU A 4 15.21 4.57 -5.62
N LEU A 5 14.88 3.28 -5.61
CA LEU A 5 14.08 2.67 -4.55
C LEU A 5 14.89 2.61 -3.25
N VAL A 6 16.16 2.22 -3.34
CA VAL A 6 17.08 2.19 -2.20
C VAL A 6 17.26 3.59 -1.62
N ASN A 7 17.46 4.60 -2.47
CA ASN A 7 17.62 6.00 -2.04
C ASN A 7 16.42 6.50 -1.25
N LEU A 8 15.19 6.28 -1.75
CA LEU A 8 13.98 6.64 -1.02
C LEU A 8 13.87 5.88 0.30
N CYS A 9 14.05 4.55 0.29
CA CYS A 9 13.92 3.72 1.48
C CYS A 9 14.94 4.13 2.56
N ASN A 10 16.20 4.37 2.18
CA ASN A 10 17.25 4.80 3.09
C ASN A 10 17.01 6.23 3.59
N PHE A 11 16.44 7.12 2.77
CA PHE A 11 16.06 8.47 3.21
C PHE A 11 14.99 8.42 4.32
N ILE A 12 13.93 7.61 4.11
CA ILE A 12 12.88 7.41 5.11
C ILE A 12 13.44 6.73 6.36
N ALA A 13 14.24 5.67 6.19
CA ALA A 13 14.83 4.93 7.30
C ALA A 13 15.75 5.81 8.16
N THR A 14 16.57 6.65 7.52
CA THR A 14 17.44 7.61 8.22
C THR A 14 16.64 8.62 9.03
N HIS A 15 15.56 9.17 8.46
CA HIS A 15 14.70 10.14 9.16
C HIS A 15 14.08 9.56 10.44
N TYR A 16 13.67 8.29 10.40
CA TYR A 16 13.05 7.62 11.55
C TYR A 16 14.05 6.80 12.39
N GLU A 17 15.35 6.94 12.14
CA GLU A 17 16.41 6.23 12.87
C GLU A 17 16.23 4.70 12.85
N ILE A 18 15.84 4.16 11.70
CA ILE A 18 15.70 2.73 11.44
C ILE A 18 16.93 2.23 10.69
N ASP A 19 17.57 1.19 11.21
CA ASP A 19 18.61 0.46 10.49
C ASP A 19 17.97 -0.50 9.50
N LEU A 20 17.96 -0.12 8.22
CA LEU A 20 17.38 -0.90 7.12
C LEU A 20 18.46 -1.67 6.33
N GLY A 21 19.71 -1.21 6.35
CA GLY A 21 20.84 -1.88 5.71
C GLY A 21 20.70 -2.18 4.21
N LEU A 22 19.89 -1.41 3.45
CA LEU A 22 19.73 -1.65 2.02
C LEU A 22 20.94 -1.17 1.24
N GLU A 23 21.59 -2.11 0.58
CA GLU A 23 22.63 -1.85 -0.42
C GLU A 23 22.04 -1.90 -1.83
N CYS A 24 22.62 -1.07 -2.69
CA CYS A 24 22.26 -1.03 -4.10
C CYS A 24 23.16 -1.97 -4.90
N GLU A 25 22.55 -2.85 -5.69
CA GLU A 25 23.25 -3.64 -6.70
C GLU A 25 23.10 -2.94 -8.05
N MET A 26 24.15 -2.25 -8.49
CA MET A 26 24.17 -1.58 -9.80
C MET A 26 24.37 -2.61 -10.90
N HIS A 27 23.28 -3.00 -11.56
CA HIS A 27 23.34 -3.74 -12.82
C HIS A 27 23.00 -2.81 -13.98
N ASN A 28 24.00 -2.53 -14.83
CA ASN A 28 23.85 -1.92 -16.15
C ASN A 28 23.32 -0.47 -16.20
N GLY A 29 23.39 0.29 -15.09
CA GLY A 29 22.94 1.70 -15.05
C GLY A 29 21.43 1.86 -14.98
N ASP A 30 20.69 0.78 -14.72
CA ASP A 30 19.25 0.81 -14.49
C ASP A 30 18.95 1.25 -13.05
N MET A 31 18.37 2.44 -12.92
CA MET A 31 18.18 3.11 -11.64
C MET A 31 16.85 2.73 -10.94
N GLY A 32 15.91 2.11 -11.65
CA GLY A 32 14.52 1.99 -11.20
C GLY A 32 13.82 3.35 -11.16
N ARG A 33 12.54 3.37 -10.78
CA ARG A 33 11.71 4.58 -10.82
C ARG A 33 10.82 4.71 -9.60
N VAL A 34 10.74 5.94 -9.10
CA VAL A 34 9.84 6.33 -8.02
C VAL A 34 8.93 7.46 -8.51
N PHE A 35 7.63 7.27 -8.38
CA PHE A 35 6.61 8.28 -8.62
C PHE A 35 5.93 8.65 -7.31
N ILE A 36 5.84 9.94 -7.00
CA ILE A 36 5.13 10.42 -5.81
C ILE A 36 4.05 11.40 -6.29
N ASP A 37 2.81 11.09 -5.95
CA ASP A 37 1.59 11.86 -6.25
C ASP A 37 0.96 12.37 -4.95
N TYR A 38 0.51 13.63 -4.95
CA TYR A 38 -0.09 14.30 -3.80
C TYR A 38 -1.54 14.70 -4.13
N GLY A 39 -2.49 14.10 -3.41
CA GLY A 39 -3.93 14.15 -3.69
C GLY A 39 -4.66 15.48 -3.40
N ASN A 40 -4.04 16.64 -3.61
CA ASN A 40 -4.64 17.97 -3.33
C ASN A 40 -4.89 18.84 -4.59
N GLY A 41 -4.71 18.30 -5.81
CA GLY A 41 -4.97 19.01 -7.08
C GLY A 41 -6.31 18.68 -7.73
N SER A 42 -6.81 19.56 -8.61
CA SER A 42 -8.08 19.42 -9.36
C SER A 42 -8.18 18.15 -10.26
N GLY A 43 -7.10 17.36 -10.39
CA GLY A 43 -7.05 16.09 -11.11
C GLY A 43 -7.29 14.82 -10.27
N GLY A 44 -7.21 14.91 -8.93
CA GLY A 44 -7.31 13.76 -8.01
C GLY A 44 -6.29 12.63 -8.27
N MET A 45 -6.26 11.62 -7.39
CA MET A 45 -5.41 10.41 -7.52
C MET A 45 -5.51 9.74 -8.90
N GLY A 46 -6.61 9.94 -9.65
CA GLY A 46 -6.97 9.13 -10.82
C GLY A 46 -6.15 9.37 -12.09
N GLU A 47 -5.76 10.62 -12.42
CA GLU A 47 -5.15 10.89 -13.74
C GLU A 47 -3.69 10.42 -13.80
N GLN A 48 -2.87 10.84 -12.83
CA GLN A 48 -1.47 10.44 -12.74
C GLN A 48 -1.33 8.94 -12.50
N LEU A 49 -2.15 8.36 -11.60
CA LEU A 49 -2.19 6.93 -11.37
C LEU A 49 -2.47 6.16 -12.66
N ARG A 50 -3.49 6.56 -13.45
CA ARG A 50 -3.80 5.93 -14.74
C ARG A 50 -2.61 5.97 -15.69
N ALA A 51 -1.95 7.12 -15.81
CA ALA A 51 -0.81 7.27 -16.70
C ALA A 51 0.34 6.32 -16.31
N VAL A 52 0.66 6.23 -15.02
CA VAL A 52 1.72 5.34 -14.52
C VAL A 52 1.33 3.86 -14.67
N VAL A 53 0.08 3.50 -14.41
CA VAL A 53 -0.42 2.13 -14.63
C VAL A 53 -0.32 1.72 -16.09
N GLN A 54 -0.68 2.59 -17.03
CA GLN A 54 -0.54 2.29 -18.46
C GLN A 54 0.93 2.12 -18.88
N ALA A 55 1.83 2.95 -18.34
CA ALA A 55 3.26 2.81 -18.59
C ALA A 55 3.81 1.48 -18.05
N CYS A 56 3.46 1.12 -16.81
CA CYS A 56 3.87 -0.14 -16.17
C CYS A 56 3.30 -1.36 -16.90
N LYS A 57 2.07 -1.28 -17.42
CA LYS A 57 1.49 -2.35 -18.24
C LYS A 57 2.33 -2.63 -19.49
N GLY A 58 2.71 -1.58 -20.22
CA GLY A 58 3.59 -1.71 -21.39
C GLY A 58 4.99 -2.25 -21.05
N GLU A 59 5.42 -2.14 -19.80
CA GLU A 59 6.69 -2.71 -19.32
C GLU A 59 6.58 -4.15 -18.91
N GLY A 60 5.48 -4.53 -18.25
CA GLY A 60 5.15 -5.92 -18.00
C GLY A 60 5.15 -6.72 -19.32
N GLU A 61 4.48 -6.20 -20.34
CA GLU A 61 4.42 -6.81 -21.67
C GLU A 61 5.81 -6.94 -22.32
N ARG A 62 6.64 -5.88 -22.28
CA ARG A 62 8.00 -5.90 -22.84
C ARG A 62 8.92 -6.88 -22.13
N ASN A 63 8.76 -7.04 -20.82
CA ASN A 63 9.54 -7.96 -19.98
C ASN A 63 8.92 -9.36 -19.89
N GLN A 64 7.85 -9.64 -20.64
CA GLN A 64 7.14 -10.94 -20.66
C GLN A 64 6.65 -11.38 -19.27
N LEU A 65 6.29 -10.40 -18.44
CA LEU A 65 5.74 -10.64 -17.11
C LEU A 65 4.24 -10.94 -17.21
N SER A 66 3.77 -11.89 -16.42
CA SER A 66 2.33 -12.07 -16.22
C SER A 66 1.73 -10.84 -15.51
N PRO A 67 0.43 -10.55 -15.68
CA PRO A 67 -0.24 -9.51 -14.89
C PRO A 67 0.05 -9.61 -13.38
N TYR A 68 0.05 -10.83 -12.85
CA TYR A 68 0.35 -11.12 -11.46
C TYR A 68 1.73 -10.63 -11.02
N GLU A 69 2.77 -10.90 -11.82
CA GLU A 69 4.16 -10.47 -11.56
C GLU A 69 4.38 -8.99 -11.85
N SER A 70 3.63 -8.44 -12.80
CA SER A 70 3.85 -7.08 -13.31
C SER A 70 3.46 -5.99 -12.31
N MET A 71 2.27 -6.06 -11.70
CA MET A 71 1.73 -4.97 -10.89
C MET A 71 1.03 -5.47 -9.63
N MET A 72 1.30 -4.77 -8.54
CA MET A 72 0.67 -5.00 -7.24
C MET A 72 0.22 -3.69 -6.60
N PHE A 73 -1.03 -3.65 -6.15
CA PHE A 73 -1.68 -2.49 -5.55
C PHE A 73 -1.89 -2.72 -4.05
N LEU A 74 -1.26 -1.87 -3.25
CA LEU A 74 -1.35 -1.88 -1.78
C LEU A 74 -2.26 -0.75 -1.32
N MET A 75 -3.20 -1.09 -0.43
CA MET A 75 -4.21 -0.14 0.04
C MET A 75 -4.47 -0.27 1.54
N ASN A 76 -4.88 0.85 2.14
CA ASN A 76 -5.35 0.87 3.52
C ASN A 76 -6.80 0.39 3.58
N SER A 77 -7.08 -0.64 4.39
CA SER A 77 -8.44 -1.16 4.62
C SER A 77 -9.41 -0.10 5.15
N GLY A 78 -8.90 0.92 5.84
CA GLY A 78 -9.67 2.06 6.34
C GLY A 78 -9.98 3.14 5.31
N SER A 79 -9.52 3.01 4.06
CA SER A 79 -9.65 4.07 3.03
C SER A 79 -11.11 4.38 2.68
N ASP A 80 -11.53 5.64 2.89
CA ASP A 80 -12.81 6.17 2.42
C ASP A 80 -12.78 6.61 0.95
N VAL A 81 -11.59 6.69 0.33
CA VAL A 81 -11.43 7.09 -1.07
C VAL A 81 -11.51 5.85 -1.96
N LEU A 82 -10.83 4.78 -1.58
CA LEU A 82 -10.73 3.55 -2.36
C LEU A 82 -11.90 2.59 -2.12
N PHE A 83 -12.58 2.68 -0.98
CA PHE A 83 -13.68 1.76 -0.68
C PHE A 83 -15.01 2.49 -0.48
N ASN A 84 -16.02 2.01 -1.18
CA ASN A 84 -17.40 2.35 -0.87
C ASN A 84 -17.86 1.48 0.30
N LYS A 85 -18.02 2.09 1.47
CA LYS A 85 -18.62 1.43 2.65
C LYS A 85 -20.13 1.37 2.46
N MET A 86 -20.63 0.28 1.89
CA MET A 86 -22.07 0.01 1.88
C MET A 86 -22.43 -0.87 3.07
N LYS A 87 -23.31 -0.37 3.94
CA LYS A 87 -23.99 -1.23 4.92
C LYS A 87 -24.91 -2.17 4.16
N VAL A 88 -24.58 -3.46 4.18
CA VAL A 88 -25.45 -4.52 3.68
C VAL A 88 -25.99 -5.27 4.88
N SER A 89 -27.20 -4.93 5.29
CA SER A 89 -27.93 -5.74 6.27
C SER A 89 -28.25 -7.09 5.63
N SER A 90 -27.68 -8.14 6.22
CA SER A 90 -27.87 -9.52 5.79
C SER A 90 -28.55 -10.27 6.93
N LYS A 91 -29.75 -10.78 6.70
CA LYS A 91 -30.44 -11.66 7.63
C LYS A 91 -29.71 -13.00 7.68
N ARG A 92 -29.19 -13.36 8.84
CA ARG A 92 -28.58 -14.66 9.11
C ARG A 92 -29.47 -15.45 10.06
N MET A 93 -29.58 -16.74 9.80
CA MET A 93 -30.25 -17.70 10.68
C MET A 93 -29.17 -18.43 11.49
N GLN A 94 -29.34 -18.47 12.80
CA GLN A 94 -28.52 -19.31 13.68
C GLN A 94 -29.43 -20.11 14.61
N ILE A 95 -28.99 -21.31 14.92
CA ILE A 95 -29.66 -22.17 15.89
C ILE A 95 -29.02 -21.88 17.25
N ASN A 96 -29.84 -21.45 18.22
CA ASN A 96 -29.37 -21.18 19.57
C ASN A 96 -29.20 -22.48 20.37
N GLU A 97 -28.68 -22.37 21.59
CA GLU A 97 -28.44 -23.51 22.50
C GLU A 97 -29.71 -24.26 22.94
N HIS A 98 -30.90 -23.74 22.62
CA HIS A 98 -32.20 -24.33 22.91
C HIS A 98 -32.89 -24.87 21.63
N ASP A 99 -32.13 -25.11 20.55
CA ASP A 99 -32.62 -25.57 19.24
C ASP A 99 -33.65 -24.64 18.56
N ASN A 100 -33.71 -23.38 18.98
CA ASN A 100 -34.57 -22.39 18.31
C ASN A 100 -33.80 -21.74 17.16
N VAL A 101 -34.48 -21.55 16.04
CA VAL A 101 -33.96 -20.76 14.91
C VAL A 101 -34.19 -19.28 15.22
N GLU A 102 -33.11 -18.55 15.46
CA GLU A 102 -33.11 -17.11 15.64
C GLU A 102 -32.63 -16.43 14.36
N GLU A 103 -33.38 -15.43 13.90
CA GLU A 103 -33.00 -14.55 12.80
C GLU A 103 -32.37 -13.30 13.40
N TYR A 104 -31.13 -13.01 13.04
CA TYR A 104 -30.48 -11.76 13.39
C TYR A 104 -30.04 -11.00 12.14
N GLU A 105 -30.13 -9.69 12.22
CA GLU A 105 -29.55 -8.80 11.22
C GLU A 105 -28.05 -8.70 11.48
N SER A 106 -27.26 -9.24 10.55
CA SER A 106 -25.83 -8.96 10.51
C SER A 106 -25.61 -7.78 9.57
N ASP A 107 -25.14 -6.66 10.12
CA ASP A 107 -24.60 -5.57 9.32
C ASP A 107 -23.24 -6.03 8.79
N ASN A 108 -23.19 -6.47 7.53
CA ASN A 108 -21.93 -6.70 6.84
C ASN A 108 -21.56 -5.41 6.09
N ILE A 109 -20.33 -4.93 6.28
CA ILE A 109 -19.79 -3.86 5.44
C ILE A 109 -19.27 -4.53 4.18
N ASN A 110 -19.96 -4.35 3.05
CA ASN A 110 -19.40 -4.76 1.76
C ASN A 110 -18.45 -3.64 1.31
N LEU A 111 -17.16 -3.93 1.27
CA LEU A 111 -16.12 -3.02 0.77
C LEU A 111 -15.99 -3.25 -0.74
N ASN A 112 -16.65 -2.40 -1.54
CA ASN A 112 -16.40 -2.39 -2.98
C ASN A 112 -15.22 -1.46 -3.28
N CYS A 113 -14.16 -1.99 -3.90
CA CYS A 113 -12.98 -1.21 -4.27
C CYS A 113 -13.24 -0.39 -5.54
N ARG A 114 -12.99 0.91 -5.48
CA ARG A 114 -13.16 1.88 -6.59
C ARG A 114 -11.96 1.90 -7.56
N LEU A 115 -10.87 1.22 -7.20
CA LEU A 115 -9.65 1.22 -8.00
C LEU A 115 -9.87 0.80 -9.48
N PRO A 116 -10.65 -0.26 -9.81
CA PRO A 116 -10.94 -0.60 -11.20
C PRO A 116 -11.57 0.55 -11.99
N GLU A 117 -12.57 1.23 -11.40
CA GLU A 117 -13.23 2.39 -12.01
C GLU A 117 -12.23 3.53 -12.23
N MET A 118 -11.40 3.81 -11.23
CA MET A 118 -10.36 4.84 -11.30
C MET A 118 -9.36 4.55 -12.42
N LEU A 119 -9.08 3.28 -12.68
CA LEU A 119 -8.15 2.83 -13.73
C LEU A 119 -8.81 2.60 -15.09
N SER A 120 -10.14 2.73 -15.18
CA SER A 120 -10.91 2.35 -16.38
C SER A 120 -10.67 0.89 -16.78
N MET A 121 -10.64 0.00 -15.79
CA MET A 121 -10.43 -1.44 -15.90
C MET A 121 -11.62 -2.20 -15.31
N GLY A 122 -11.88 -3.40 -15.81
CA GLY A 122 -12.87 -4.29 -15.22
C GLY A 122 -12.40 -4.87 -13.88
N ASN A 123 -13.33 -5.17 -12.98
CA ASN A 123 -13.00 -5.78 -11.68
C ASN A 123 -12.35 -7.16 -11.85
N GLU A 124 -12.69 -7.87 -12.93
CA GLU A 124 -12.11 -9.15 -13.35
C GLU A 124 -10.62 -9.07 -13.70
N ALA A 125 -10.07 -7.87 -13.93
CA ALA A 125 -8.64 -7.68 -14.12
C ALA A 125 -7.84 -7.83 -12.82
N PHE A 126 -8.51 -7.86 -11.67
CA PHE A 126 -7.89 -7.88 -10.34
C PHE A 126 -8.19 -9.16 -9.59
N TYR A 127 -7.16 -9.66 -8.91
CA TYR A 127 -7.28 -10.65 -7.86
C TYR A 127 -7.19 -9.95 -6.51
N TRP A 128 -8.29 -9.97 -5.75
CA TRP A 128 -8.41 -9.31 -4.46
C TRP A 128 -8.17 -10.28 -3.30
N TYR A 129 -7.06 -10.10 -2.58
CA TYR A 129 -6.72 -10.98 -1.44
C TYR A 129 -7.67 -10.85 -0.25
N PHE A 130 -8.39 -9.73 -0.15
CA PHE A 130 -9.35 -9.46 0.92
C PHE A 130 -10.80 -9.80 0.55
N ALA A 131 -11.06 -10.30 -0.66
CA ALA A 131 -12.40 -10.71 -1.08
C ALA A 131 -12.82 -12.10 -0.54
N GLY A 132 -11.99 -12.76 0.26
CA GLY A 132 -12.28 -14.11 0.77
C GLY A 132 -12.22 -15.21 -0.30
N ASN A 133 -11.57 -14.93 -1.44
CA ASN A 133 -11.39 -15.90 -2.51
C ASN A 133 -10.60 -17.11 -1.98
N GLN A 134 -11.18 -18.31 -2.15
CA GLN A 134 -10.50 -19.59 -1.81
C GLN A 134 -9.67 -20.14 -2.98
N ASP A 135 -9.78 -19.54 -4.16
CA ASP A 135 -9.07 -19.97 -5.35
C ASP A 135 -7.63 -19.45 -5.36
N GLU A 136 -6.71 -20.22 -5.93
CA GLU A 136 -5.34 -19.77 -6.14
C GLU A 136 -5.31 -18.54 -7.07
N PRO A 137 -4.36 -17.59 -6.87
CA PRO A 137 -4.29 -16.40 -7.71
C PRO A 137 -4.09 -16.80 -9.18
N ILE A 138 -4.97 -16.30 -10.05
CA ILE A 138 -4.85 -16.54 -11.49
C ILE A 138 -3.73 -15.63 -12.02
N HIS A 139 -2.69 -16.22 -12.63
CA HIS A 139 -1.55 -15.48 -13.20
C HIS A 139 -1.95 -14.34 -14.17
N GLY A 140 -3.17 -14.39 -14.74
CA GLY A 140 -3.72 -13.38 -15.64
C GLY A 140 -4.32 -12.12 -14.98
N GLN A 141 -4.27 -11.98 -13.65
CA GLN A 141 -4.84 -10.84 -12.93
C GLN A 141 -3.79 -10.04 -12.16
N TYR A 142 -4.00 -8.74 -12.03
CA TYR A 142 -3.20 -7.87 -11.17
C TYR A 142 -3.58 -8.08 -9.71
N ARG A 143 -2.63 -7.91 -8.79
CA ARG A 143 -2.89 -8.14 -7.36
C ARG A 143 -3.36 -6.88 -6.66
N GLY A 144 -4.44 -6.99 -5.90
CA GLY A 144 -4.86 -5.97 -4.95
C GLY A 144 -4.95 -6.54 -3.54
N LEU A 145 -4.26 -5.89 -2.59
CA LEU A 145 -4.18 -6.35 -1.21
C LEU A 145 -4.07 -5.21 -0.21
N TYR A 146 -4.44 -5.50 1.04
CA TYR A 146 -4.12 -4.63 2.15
C TYR A 146 -2.63 -4.64 2.43
N TYR A 147 -2.11 -3.50 2.90
CA TYR A 147 -0.69 -3.38 3.26
C TYR A 147 -0.23 -4.48 4.23
N GLU A 148 -1.06 -4.88 5.18
CA GLU A 148 -0.76 -5.94 6.15
C GLU A 148 -0.46 -7.29 5.49
N SER A 149 -1.03 -7.54 4.31
CA SER A 149 -0.94 -8.80 3.58
C SER A 149 0.19 -8.83 2.55
N CYS A 150 1.03 -7.79 2.45
CA CYS A 150 2.10 -7.73 1.43
C CYS A 150 3.40 -8.47 1.81
N ARG A 151 3.46 -9.10 2.99
CA ARG A 151 4.66 -9.83 3.44
C ARG A 151 4.93 -11.03 2.53
N GLY A 152 6.16 -11.11 2.01
CA GLY A 152 6.60 -12.20 1.13
C GLY A 152 6.08 -12.10 -0.31
N LEU A 153 5.43 -10.99 -0.69
CA LEU A 153 4.91 -10.75 -2.03
C LEU A 153 5.65 -9.61 -2.71
N GLU A 154 6.29 -9.86 -3.85
CA GLU A 154 7.01 -8.83 -4.63
C GLU A 154 6.38 -8.67 -6.01
N ALA A 155 6.55 -7.51 -6.64
CA ALA A 155 6.08 -7.24 -7.99
C ALA A 155 7.08 -6.34 -8.73
N TRP A 156 7.04 -6.39 -10.07
CA TRP A 156 7.85 -5.49 -10.89
C TRP A 156 7.54 -4.02 -10.58
N SER A 157 6.25 -3.69 -10.55
CA SER A 157 5.73 -2.38 -10.15
C SER A 157 4.80 -2.49 -8.94
N VAL A 158 5.04 -1.68 -7.91
CA VAL A 158 4.18 -1.60 -6.72
C VAL A 158 3.55 -0.22 -6.59
N PHE A 159 2.25 -0.20 -6.30
CA PHE A 159 1.45 1.00 -6.13
C PHE A 159 0.98 1.10 -4.68
N CYS A 160 1.61 1.97 -3.91
CA CYS A 160 1.24 2.29 -2.53
C CYS A 160 0.23 3.44 -2.52
N LEU A 161 -1.05 3.11 -2.32
CA LEU A 161 -2.13 4.09 -2.31
C LEU A 161 -2.41 4.60 -0.89
N GLU A 162 -2.52 5.92 -0.72
CA GLU A 162 -2.75 6.60 0.57
C GLU A 162 -1.80 6.13 1.68
N ILE A 163 -0.50 6.08 1.38
CA ILE A 163 0.50 5.50 2.29
C ILE A 163 0.66 6.31 3.59
N ASP A 164 0.42 7.61 3.53
CA ASP A 164 0.40 8.51 4.67
C ASP A 164 -0.77 8.20 5.62
N ALA A 165 -1.96 7.96 5.08
CA ALA A 165 -3.09 7.53 5.88
C ALA A 165 -2.84 6.15 6.53
N PHE A 166 -2.15 5.25 5.82
CA PHE A 166 -1.71 3.97 6.38
C PHE A 166 -0.69 4.14 7.51
N PHE A 167 0.29 5.04 7.34
CA PHE A 167 1.27 5.39 8.37
C PHE A 167 0.60 5.91 9.64
N GLU A 168 -0.32 6.89 9.53
CA GLU A 168 -1.05 7.41 10.68
C GLU A 168 -1.90 6.34 11.37
N MET A 169 -2.56 5.46 10.60
CA MET A 169 -3.30 4.33 11.16
C MET A 169 -2.38 3.42 11.98
N LYS A 170 -1.19 3.09 11.47
CA LYS A 170 -0.22 2.24 12.20
C LYS A 170 0.30 2.90 13.46
N LYS A 171 0.51 4.22 13.48
CA LYS A 171 0.91 4.95 14.69
C LYS A 171 -0.11 4.82 15.82
N GLN A 172 -1.40 4.77 15.47
CA GLN A 172 -2.51 4.72 16.43
C GLN A 172 -2.78 3.33 17.03
N GLU A 173 -2.21 2.26 16.46
CA GLU A 173 -2.42 0.91 16.98
C GLU A 173 -1.87 0.75 18.41
N GLU A 174 -2.54 -0.02 19.26
CA GLU A 174 -2.09 -0.23 20.64
C GLU A 174 -0.69 -0.85 20.72
N GLN A 175 -0.41 -1.81 19.83
CA GLN A 175 0.89 -2.47 19.74
C GLN A 175 2.04 -1.53 19.36
N ALA A 176 1.74 -0.38 18.74
CA ALA A 176 2.75 0.60 18.36
C ALA A 176 3.43 1.24 19.59
N ALA A 177 2.71 1.38 20.72
CA ALA A 177 3.30 1.87 21.98
C ALA A 177 4.32 0.90 22.61
N GLN A 178 4.18 -0.40 22.29
CA GLN A 178 5.04 -1.47 22.80
C GLN A 178 6.18 -1.82 21.84
N TYR A 179 6.23 -1.19 20.66
CA TYR A 179 7.29 -1.43 19.68
C TYR A 179 8.64 -1.02 20.26
N LEU A 180 9.63 -1.92 20.22
CA LEU A 180 10.95 -1.72 20.83
C LEU A 180 10.88 -1.30 22.31
N ALA A 181 9.90 -1.81 23.09
CA ALA A 181 9.73 -1.45 24.50
C ALA A 181 10.97 -1.69 25.39
N ASN A 182 11.89 -2.57 24.95
CA ASN A 182 13.16 -2.82 25.64
C ASN A 182 14.17 -1.68 25.49
N ASP A 183 13.95 -0.76 24.55
CA ASP A 183 14.76 0.44 24.38
C ASP A 183 14.24 1.55 25.32
N LEU A 184 15.01 1.78 26.38
CA LEU A 184 14.70 2.77 27.42
C LEU A 184 14.91 4.22 26.95
N PHE A 185 15.55 4.43 25.80
CA PHE A 185 15.79 5.78 25.25
C PHE A 185 14.64 6.27 24.38
N LEU A 186 13.68 5.40 24.04
CA LEU A 186 12.52 5.77 23.23
C LEU A 186 11.32 6.12 24.10
N ASP A 187 10.74 7.30 23.85
CA ASP A 187 9.41 7.61 24.33
C ASP A 187 8.31 6.89 23.49
N GLU A 188 7.06 6.95 23.95
CA GLU A 188 5.95 6.28 23.27
C GLU A 188 5.71 6.82 21.86
N GLU A 189 5.87 8.13 21.66
CA GLU A 189 5.66 8.77 20.35
C GLU A 189 6.69 8.25 19.33
N GLN A 190 7.96 8.23 19.73
CA GLN A 190 9.05 7.68 18.92
C GLN A 190 8.81 6.20 18.58
N ARG A 191 8.34 5.40 19.54
CA ARG A 191 8.00 3.97 19.29
C ARG A 191 6.90 3.83 18.25
N ARG A 192 5.83 4.61 18.39
CA ARG A 192 4.68 4.59 17.46
C ARG A 192 5.10 5.01 16.05
N THR A 193 5.87 6.09 15.96
CA THR A 193 6.39 6.59 14.69
C THR A 193 7.32 5.58 14.01
N ARG A 194 8.27 4.98 14.75
CA ARG A 194 9.16 3.94 14.20
C ARG A 194 8.41 2.68 13.79
N TYR A 195 7.38 2.29 14.55
CA TYR A 195 6.52 1.16 14.19
C TYR A 195 5.82 1.40 12.86
N ALA A 196 5.21 2.56 12.66
CA ALA A 196 4.56 2.92 11.42
C ALA A 196 5.54 3.05 10.25
N ALA A 197 6.71 3.66 10.48
CA ALA A 197 7.77 3.76 9.49
C ALA A 197 8.28 2.37 9.06
N HIS A 198 8.41 1.41 9.98
CA HIS A 198 8.75 0.02 9.63
C HIS A 198 7.73 -0.57 8.66
N TRP A 199 6.44 -0.41 8.92
CA TRP A 199 5.38 -0.88 8.02
C TRP A 199 5.42 -0.23 6.64
N VAL A 200 5.70 1.08 6.58
CA VAL A 200 5.93 1.79 5.32
C VAL A 200 7.10 1.17 4.56
N LEU A 201 8.26 1.04 5.20
CA LEU A 201 9.45 0.44 4.57
C LEU A 201 9.20 -1.00 4.11
N LEU A 202 8.44 -1.79 4.85
CA LEU A 202 8.03 -3.14 4.45
C LEU A 202 7.23 -3.13 3.14
N ALA A 203 6.35 -2.15 2.96
CA ALA A 203 5.56 -1.98 1.73
C ALA A 203 6.41 -1.49 0.55
N LEU A 204 7.24 -0.47 0.77
CA LEU A 204 8.08 0.12 -0.30
C LEU A 204 9.09 -0.89 -0.86
N THR A 205 9.61 -1.76 0.01
CA THR A 205 10.60 -2.78 -0.36
C THR A 205 10.02 -3.97 -1.14
N ARG A 206 8.76 -3.91 -1.56
CA ARG A 206 8.13 -4.91 -2.44
C ARG A 206 8.29 -4.62 -3.93
N ALA A 207 8.70 -3.41 -4.28
CA ALA A 207 8.96 -3.02 -5.66
C ALA A 207 10.31 -3.55 -6.14
N ILE A 208 10.32 -4.21 -7.29
CA ILE A 208 11.56 -4.62 -7.96
C ILE A 208 12.13 -3.48 -8.80
N ASP A 209 11.28 -2.78 -9.56
CA ASP A 209 11.69 -1.74 -10.50
C ASP A 209 10.99 -0.40 -10.29
N THR A 210 9.65 -0.42 -10.24
CA THR A 210 8.86 0.82 -10.20
C THR A 210 8.04 0.88 -8.93
N LEU A 211 8.13 2.01 -8.24
CA LEU A 211 7.38 2.31 -7.03
C LEU A 211 6.53 3.56 -7.25
N TYR A 212 5.22 3.41 -7.14
CA TYR A 212 4.27 4.51 -7.14
C TYR A 212 3.76 4.76 -5.73
N ILE A 213 3.78 6.01 -5.30
CA ILE A 213 3.34 6.44 -3.97
C ILE A 213 2.29 7.52 -4.15
N HIS A 214 1.10 7.28 -3.58
CA HIS A 214 0.11 8.32 -3.42
C HIS A 214 0.01 8.76 -1.96
N VAL A 215 0.09 10.07 -1.75
CA VAL A 215 -0.08 10.76 -0.48
C VAL A 215 -1.43 11.46 -0.48
N LYS A 216 -2.31 11.08 0.45
CA LYS A 216 -3.66 11.65 0.60
C LYS A 216 -3.61 13.07 1.14
N ASP A 217 -2.87 13.29 2.21
CA ASP A 217 -2.67 14.58 2.84
C ASP A 217 -1.20 14.99 2.76
N SER A 218 -0.89 15.96 1.91
CA SER A 218 0.47 16.48 1.77
C SER A 218 0.98 17.16 3.04
N ALA A 219 0.11 17.56 3.98
CA ALA A 219 0.48 18.14 5.27
C ALA A 219 0.77 17.08 6.36
N SER A 220 0.49 15.80 6.10
CA SER A 220 0.83 14.70 7.01
C SER A 220 2.34 14.60 7.26
N GLU A 221 2.73 13.95 8.37
CA GLU A 221 4.14 13.74 8.72
C GLU A 221 4.92 13.05 7.59
N LEU A 222 4.41 11.91 7.10
CA LEU A 222 5.01 11.21 5.97
C LEU A 222 4.93 12.03 4.67
N GLY A 223 3.84 12.78 4.45
CA GLY A 223 3.70 13.66 3.29
C GLY A 223 4.78 14.74 3.22
N GLN A 224 5.02 15.43 4.33
CA GLN A 224 6.08 16.44 4.45
C GLN A 224 7.47 15.83 4.26
N LEU A 225 7.72 14.64 4.81
CA LEU A 225 8.98 13.93 4.61
C LEU A 225 9.23 13.61 3.12
N LEU A 226 8.20 13.12 2.41
CA LEU A 226 8.32 12.82 0.99
C LEU A 226 8.52 14.10 0.14
N ILE A 227 7.94 15.23 0.54
CA ILE A 227 8.21 16.53 -0.11
C ILE A 227 9.67 16.92 0.08
N ALA A 228 10.21 16.78 1.29
CA ALA A 228 11.61 17.05 1.58
C ALA A 228 12.55 16.16 0.76
N TYR A 229 12.23 14.87 0.61
CA TYR A 229 12.95 13.96 -0.28
C TYR A 229 13.01 14.48 -1.73
N GLN A 230 11.86 14.83 -2.30
CA GLN A 230 11.79 15.35 -3.68
C GLN A 230 12.57 16.66 -3.86
N GLN A 231 12.59 17.52 -2.84
CA GLN A 231 13.37 18.76 -2.87
C GLN A 231 14.87 18.50 -2.83
N ALA A 232 15.33 17.53 -2.03
CA ALA A 232 16.73 17.13 -1.97
C ALA A 232 17.22 16.53 -3.31
N GLN A 233 16.38 15.72 -3.97
CA GLN A 233 16.72 15.16 -5.29
C GLN A 233 16.86 16.22 -6.39
N LYS A 234 16.13 17.34 -6.31
CA LYS A 234 16.23 18.43 -7.32
C LYS A 234 17.48 19.31 -7.18
N GLN A 235 18.18 19.23 -6.04
CA GLN A 235 19.39 20.01 -5.77
C GLN A 235 20.68 19.28 -6.14
N THR A 236 20.57 18.01 -6.55
CA THR A 236 21.68 17.14 -6.96
C THR A 236 21.71 17.02 -8.47
#